data_AF-A0A4R6ST40-F1
#
_entry.id   AF-A0A4R6ST40-F1
#
_cell.length_a   1.000
_cell.length_b   1.000
_cell.length_c   1.000
_cell.angle_alpha   90.00
_cell.angle_beta   90.00
_cell.angle_gamma   90.00
#
_symmetry.space_group_name_H-M   'P 1'
#
loop_
_entity.id
_entity.type
_entity.pdbx_description
1 polymer ?
#
loop_
_entity_poly.entity_id
_entity_poly.type
_entity_poly.pdbx_seq_one_letter_code
_entity_poly.pdbx_strand_id
1 'polypeptide(L)'
;MTAKTIFIIAITAIISIFLMLNTDAVEFNLIFVKKDISKLVIVGICTFIGFILGYWAGKPKTTVSSYDTNNPQETPEDRRNELSDEDRDYIS
;
A
#
# COMPACT_ATOMS: atom_id res chain seq x y z
N MET A 1 21.13 23.83 -15.24
CA MET A 1 20.49 22.63 -14.64
C MET A 1 20.03 22.96 -13.24
N THR A 2 18.85 22.49 -12.82
CA THR A 2 18.42 22.67 -11.43
C THR A 2 19.13 21.67 -10.52
N ALA A 3 19.24 21.98 -9.22
CA ALA A 3 19.81 21.06 -8.23
C ALA A 3 19.12 19.69 -8.26
N LYS A 4 17.80 19.66 -8.50
CA LYS A 4 17.02 18.43 -8.69
C LYS A 4 17.54 17.58 -9.86
N THR A 5 17.83 18.21 -11.00
CA THR A 5 18.37 17.52 -12.18
C THR A 5 19.74 16.90 -11.88
N ILE A 6 20.64 17.67 -11.26
CA ILE A 6 22.00 17.20 -10.93
C ILE A 6 21.91 16.03 -9.94
N PHE A 7 21.04 16.14 -8.93
CA PHE A 7 20.81 15.08 -7.95
C PHE A 7 20.29 13.79 -8.61
N ILE A 8 19.29 13.89 -9.49
CA ILE A 8 18.75 12.73 -10.22
C ILE A 8 19.85 12.06 -11.06
N ILE A 9 20.66 12.85 -11.78
CA ILE A 9 21.77 12.33 -12.59
C ILE A 9 22.80 11.62 -11.71
N ALA A 10 23.21 12.22 -10.59
CA ALA A 10 24.18 11.63 -9.68
C ALA A 10 23.69 10.30 -9.10
N ILE A 11 22.45 10.27 -8.59
CA ILE A 11 21.81 9.04 -8.09
C ILE A 11 21.77 7.97 -9.18
N THR A 12 21.34 8.33 -10.40
CA THR A 12 21.22 7.39 -11.52
C THR A 12 22.58 6.81 -11.91
N ALA A 13 23.63 7.63 -11.95
CA ALA A 13 25.00 7.18 -12.23
C ALA A 13 25.51 6.21 -11.15
N ILE A 14 25.32 6.55 -9.86
CA ILE A 14 25.72 5.69 -8.74
C ILE A 14 24.99 4.35 -8.80
N ILE A 15 23.66 4.35 -9.01
CA ILE A 15 22.87 3.13 -9.13
C ILE A 15 23.39 2.30 -10.32
N SER A 16 23.64 2.93 -11.46
CA SER A 16 24.12 2.21 -12.65
C SER A 16 25.48 1.55 -12.41
N ILE A 17 26.42 2.25 -11.77
CA ILE A 17 27.73 1.70 -11.39
C ILE A 17 27.55 0.55 -10.40
N PHE A 18 26.72 0.73 -9.38
CA PHE A 18 26.42 -0.31 -8.40
C PHE A 18 25.87 -1.57 -9.06
N LEU A 19 24.95 -1.41 -10.01
CA LEU A 19 24.40 -2.52 -10.78
C LEU A 19 25.51 -3.21 -11.60
N MET A 20 26.32 -2.46 -12.35
CA MET A 20 27.41 -3.03 -13.14
C MET A 20 28.40 -3.83 -12.28
N LEU A 21 28.80 -3.30 -11.13
CA LEU A 21 29.74 -3.94 -10.21
C LEU A 21 29.20 -5.21 -9.55
N ASN A 22 27.87 -5.37 -9.46
CA ASN A 22 27.24 -6.51 -8.80
C ASN A 22 26.53 -7.43 -9.81
N THR A 23 26.94 -7.42 -11.08
CA THR A 23 26.37 -8.28 -12.12
C THR A 23 26.80 -9.74 -12.05
N ASP A 24 27.68 -10.11 -11.11
CA ASP A 24 28.17 -11.47 -10.91
C ASP A 24 27.07 -12.54 -11.03
N ALA A 25 27.37 -13.55 -11.84
CA ALA A 25 26.50 -14.68 -12.04
C ALA A 25 26.63 -15.68 -10.89
N VAL A 26 25.51 -16.29 -10.52
CA VAL A 26 25.45 -17.49 -9.68
C VAL A 26 24.87 -18.61 -10.54
N GLU A 27 25.48 -19.77 -10.47
CA GLU A 27 24.98 -20.96 -11.14
C GLU A 27 23.69 -21.44 -10.45
N PHE A 28 22.57 -21.42 -11.18
CA PHE A 28 21.34 -22.05 -10.72
C PHE A 28 21.20 -23.41 -11.39
N ASN A 29 21.33 -24.45 -10.57
CA ASN A 29 20.99 -25.81 -10.94
C ASN A 29 19.51 -26.06 -10.62
N LEU A 30 18.62 -25.69 -11.54
CA LEU A 30 17.22 -26.13 -11.48
C LEU A 30 17.16 -27.59 -11.94
N ILE A 31 16.13 -28.32 -11.51
CA ILE A 31 15.96 -29.78 -11.71
C ILE A 31 16.21 -30.22 -13.16
N PHE A 32 15.92 -29.36 -14.14
CA PHE A 32 16.11 -29.66 -15.57
C PHE A 32 16.95 -28.62 -16.33
N VAL A 33 17.46 -27.57 -15.69
CA VAL A 33 18.15 -26.47 -16.38
C VAL A 33 19.29 -25.94 -15.51
N LYS A 34 20.49 -25.93 -16.08
CA LYS A 34 21.64 -25.20 -15.52
C LYS A 34 21.75 -23.86 -16.22
N LYS A 35 21.59 -22.77 -15.47
CA LYS A 35 21.70 -21.43 -16.03
C LYS A 35 22.37 -20.48 -15.05
N ASP A 36 23.24 -19.66 -15.60
CA ASP A 36 23.91 -18.59 -14.89
C ASP A 36 22.98 -17.39 -14.83
N ILE A 37 22.57 -17.03 -13.61
CA ILE A 37 21.67 -15.91 -13.37
C ILE A 37 22.39 -14.91 -12.48
N SER A 38 22.37 -13.63 -12.86
CA SER A 38 22.98 -12.57 -12.07
C SER A 38 22.31 -12.44 -10.70
N LYS A 39 23.10 -12.30 -9.63
CA LYS A 39 22.61 -12.07 -8.25
C LYS A 39 21.60 -10.93 -8.18
N LEU A 40 21.82 -9.88 -8.96
CA LEU A 40 20.93 -8.72 -9.04
C LEU A 40 19.52 -9.09 -9.53
N VAL A 41 19.42 -10.00 -10.52
CA VAL A 41 18.12 -10.41 -11.06
C VAL A 41 17.31 -11.15 -10.00
N ILE A 42 17.96 -12.03 -9.22
CA ILE A 42 17.30 -12.76 -8.14
C ILE A 42 16.82 -11.80 -7.06
N VAL A 43 17.69 -10.90 -6.58
CA VAL A 43 17.32 -9.91 -5.56
C VAL A 43 16.19 -9.01 -6.06
N GLY A 44 16.24 -8.57 -7.33
CA GLY A 44 15.21 -7.76 -7.95
C GLY A 44 13.85 -8.48 -7.99
N ILE A 45 13.81 -9.74 -8.45
CA ILE A 45 12.58 -10.54 -8.50
C ILE A 45 12.04 -10.80 -7.09
N CYS A 46 12.90 -11.22 -6.15
CA CYS A 46 12.49 -11.47 -4.77
C CYS A 46 11.94 -10.21 -4.09
N THR A 47 12.60 -9.06 -4.29
CA THR A 47 12.14 -7.77 -3.75
C THR A 47 10.80 -7.38 -4.37
N PHE A 48 10.62 -7.55 -5.68
CA PHE A 48 9.38 -7.23 -6.36
C PHE A 48 8.21 -8.09 -5.90
N ILE A 49 8.40 -9.42 -5.81
CA ILE A 49 7.39 -10.35 -5.31
C ILE A 49 7.09 -10.04 -3.83
N GLY A 50 8.12 -9.85 -3.01
CA GLY A 50 7.97 -9.49 -1.60
C GLY A 50 7.22 -8.18 -1.42
N PHE A 51 7.47 -7.18 -2.27
CA PHE A 51 6.72 -5.92 -2.27
C PHE A 51 5.24 -6.12 -2.61
N ILE A 52 4.91 -6.91 -3.65
CA ILE A 52 3.52 -7.21 -4.01
C ILE A 52 2.80 -7.93 -2.86
N LEU A 53 3.43 -8.97 -2.31
CA LEU A 53 2.87 -9.74 -1.20
C LEU A 53 2.72 -8.87 0.05
N GLY A 54 3.72 -8.05 0.38
CA GLY A 54 3.68 -7.12 1.48
C GLY A 54 2.60 -6.06 1.32
N TYR A 55 2.42 -5.53 0.10
CA TYR A 55 1.36 -4.59 -0.22
C TYR A 55 -0.03 -5.23 -0.03
N TRP A 56 -0.25 -6.44 -0.54
CA TRP A 56 -1.51 -7.15 -0.34
C TRP A 56 -1.77 -7.52 1.12
N ALA A 57 -0.74 -7.98 1.84
CA ALA A 57 -0.85 -8.33 3.26
C ALA A 57 -1.10 -7.09 4.14
N GLY A 58 -0.47 -5.96 3.80
CA GLY A 58 -0.59 -4.69 4.52
C GLY A 58 -1.83 -3.88 4.16
N LYS A 59 -2.56 -4.24 3.09
CA LYS A 59 -3.77 -3.51 2.69
C LYS A 59 -4.87 -3.72 3.74
N PRO A 60 -5.30 -2.69 4.49
CA PRO A 60 -6.37 -2.83 5.46
C PRO A 60 -7.66 -3.23 4.73
N LYS A 61 -8.29 -4.35 5.14
CA LYS A 61 -9.53 -4.86 4.54
C LYS A 61 -10.74 -3.98 4.85
N THR A 62 -10.69 -3.26 5.96
CA THR A 62 -11.71 -2.32 6.39
C THR A 62 -10.99 -1.05 6.82
N THR A 63 -11.14 0.04 6.07
CA THR A 63 -11.07 1.36 6.68
C THR A 63 -12.26 1.41 7.62
N VAL A 64 -12.02 1.23 8.93
CA VAL A 64 -13.04 1.53 9.92
C VAL A 64 -13.24 3.03 9.82
N SER A 65 -14.19 3.44 8.96
CA SER A 65 -14.71 4.79 9.01
C SER A 65 -15.52 4.82 10.29
N SER A 66 -14.86 5.03 11.42
CA SER A 66 -15.51 5.34 12.69
C SER A 66 -16.09 6.75 12.60
N TYR A 67 -17.01 6.93 11.67
CA TYR A 67 -18.05 7.93 11.76
C TYR A 67 -19.32 7.10 11.83
N ASP A 68 -19.68 6.84 13.08
CA ASP A 68 -21.05 6.71 13.54
C ASP A 68 -22.02 7.31 12.50
N THR A 69 -22.57 6.44 11.66
CA THR A 69 -23.62 6.82 10.71
C THR A 69 -24.89 6.90 11.52
N ASN A 70 -24.98 7.94 12.35
CA ASN A 70 -26.28 8.46 12.72
C ASN A 70 -26.96 8.82 11.39
N ASN A 71 -27.94 8.00 11.07
CA ASN A 71 -28.79 8.02 9.89
C ASN A 71 -29.04 9.48 9.43
N PRO A 72 -28.57 9.92 8.25
CA PRO A 72 -28.74 11.32 7.81
C PRO A 72 -30.19 11.71 7.47
N GLN A 73 -31.19 10.92 7.87
CA GLN A 73 -32.53 10.95 7.31
C GLN A 73 -33.64 10.71 8.33
N GLU A 74 -33.42 11.11 9.58
CA GLU A 74 -34.53 11.33 10.50
C GLU A 74 -34.61 12.83 10.76
N THR A 75 -35.63 13.46 10.19
CA THR A 75 -35.96 14.83 10.59
C THR A 75 -36.27 14.85 12.10
N PRO A 76 -36.08 15.97 12.80
CA PRO A 76 -36.40 16.05 14.22
C PRO A 76 -37.85 15.64 14.54
N GLU A 77 -38.75 15.75 13.57
CA GLU A 77 -40.15 15.31 13.67
C GLU A 77 -40.30 13.77 13.64
N ASP A 78 -39.48 13.06 12.86
CA ASP A 78 -39.49 11.60 12.81
C ASP A 78 -39.10 11.00 14.17
N ARG A 79 -38.06 11.56 14.80
CA ARG A 79 -37.63 11.15 16.16
C ARG A 79 -38.63 11.51 17.26
N ARG A 80 -39.36 12.64 17.13
CA ARG A 80 -40.45 12.97 18.06
C ARG A 80 -41.61 11.98 17.93
N ASN A 81 -41.84 11.43 16.74
CA ASN A 81 -42.93 10.47 16.51
C ASN A 81 -42.67 9.06 17.06
N GLU A 82 -41.42 8.73 17.40
CA GLU A 82 -41.07 7.47 18.05
C GLU A 82 -41.22 7.50 19.58
N LEU A 83 -41.40 8.69 20.16
CA LEU A 83 -41.62 8.87 21.60
C LEU A 83 -43.10 8.66 21.95
N SER A 84 -43.34 8.13 23.15
CA SER A 84 -44.69 8.04 23.71
C SER A 84 -45.29 9.43 23.92
N ASP A 85 -46.61 9.55 23.90
CA ASP A 85 -47.30 10.84 24.05
C ASP A 85 -46.93 11.54 25.37
N GLU A 86 -46.63 10.76 26.41
CA GLU A 86 -46.19 11.26 27.72
C GLU A 86 -44.78 11.87 27.65
N ASP A 87 -43.84 11.21 26.94
CA ASP A 87 -42.46 11.69 26.80
C ASP A 87 -42.35 12.94 25.90
N ARG A 88 -43.28 13.11 24.95
CA ARG A 88 -43.31 14.28 24.05
C ARG A 88 -43.60 15.58 24.80
N ASP A 89 -44.47 15.53 25.81
CA ASP A 89 -44.88 16.73 26.55
C ASP A 89 -43.72 17.29 27.39
N TYR A 90 -42.86 16.40 27.90
CA TYR A 90 -41.67 16.75 28.70
C TYR A 90 -40.59 17.54 27.95
N ILE A 91 -40.57 17.49 26.62
CA ILE A 91 -39.54 18.14 25.78
C ILE A 91 -40.10 19.32 24.95
N SER A 92 -41.32 19.78 25.26
CA SER A 92 -41.99 20.93 24.62
C SER A 92 -41.49 22.27 25.15
#